data_AF-A0A9D9K9N5-F1
#
_entry.id   AF-A0A9D9K9N5-F1
#
_cell.length_a   1.000
_cell.length_b   1.000
_cell.length_c   1.000
_cell.angle_alpha   90.00
_cell.angle_beta   90.00
_cell.angle_gamma   90.00
#
_symmetry.space_group_name_H-M   'P 1'
#
loop_
_entity.id
_entity.type
_entity.pdbx_description
1 polymer ?
#
loop_
_entity_poly.entity_id
_entity_poly.type
_entity_poly.pdbx_seq_one_letter_code
_entity_poly.pdbx_strand_id
1 'polypeptide(L)'
;MLLELRQLKIQPGHQLLLEDIDWKQFKNILSELGEHRAARLSYSNGLLEIMVPLPEHEKAKEIIGDIIKILLNAQGLNYESLGSTTLKNERTTRAVEPDACFYIQNQAAVIGKNRLDLRTDPPPDLAVEIDITSRTQFDNYQVLGVPELWRYSREGLQISLLQDGQYIESNSSFIFPDIPIIELVNRYIQQSQVSGSSQAIQDFRNWVQENL
;
A
#
# COMPACT_ATOMS: atom_id res chain seq x y z
N MET A 1 -31.64 14.12 13.57
CA MET A 1 -31.15 14.28 12.18
C MET A 1 -30.03 13.28 12.00
N LEU A 2 -30.19 12.31 11.08
CA LEU A 2 -29.13 11.36 10.74
C LEU A 2 -28.25 12.02 9.67
N LEU A 3 -26.94 12.09 9.92
CA LEU A 3 -25.95 12.51 8.92
C LEU A 3 -25.56 11.27 8.09
N GLU A 4 -25.48 11.44 6.78
CA GLU A 4 -24.98 10.39 5.87
C GLU A 4 -23.48 10.58 5.63
N LEU A 5 -22.72 9.50 5.43
CA LEU A 5 -21.26 9.58 5.29
C LEU A 5 -20.82 10.35 4.06
N ARG A 6 -21.60 10.28 2.97
CA ARG A 6 -21.38 11.09 1.76
C ARG A 6 -21.46 12.60 1.98
N GLN A 7 -22.02 13.06 3.11
CA GLN A 7 -22.08 14.48 3.47
C GLN A 7 -20.78 14.96 4.13
N LEU A 8 -19.92 14.05 4.57
CA LEU A 8 -18.63 14.38 5.17
C LEU A 8 -17.63 14.74 4.06
N LYS A 9 -17.04 15.94 4.17
CA LYS A 9 -15.95 16.39 3.29
C LYS A 9 -14.66 16.43 4.10
N ILE A 10 -13.73 15.55 3.76
CA ILE A 10 -12.38 15.50 4.33
C ILE A 10 -11.46 16.20 3.35
N GLN A 11 -10.71 17.19 3.82
CA GLN A 11 -9.74 17.89 2.99
C GLN A 11 -8.50 17.00 2.74
N PRO A 12 -7.82 17.12 1.59
CA PRO A 12 -6.54 16.44 1.38
C PRO A 12 -5.55 16.67 2.54
N GLY A 13 -4.86 15.60 2.95
CA GLY A 13 -3.93 15.60 4.08
C GLY A 13 -4.58 15.57 5.47
N HIS A 14 -5.92 15.51 5.56
CA HIS A 14 -6.62 15.35 6.83
C HIS A 14 -7.17 13.92 6.97
N GLN A 15 -7.39 13.52 8.22
CA GLN A 15 -7.99 12.24 8.59
C GLN A 15 -9.28 12.45 9.40
N LEU A 16 -10.23 11.53 9.24
CA LEU A 16 -11.38 11.37 10.10
C LEU A 16 -11.26 10.03 10.82
N LEU A 17 -11.40 10.05 12.14
CA LEU A 17 -11.44 8.87 12.98
C LEU A 17 -12.87 8.66 13.49
N LEU A 18 -13.37 7.44 13.33
CA LEU A 18 -14.65 6.99 13.86
C LEU A 18 -14.38 5.84 14.84
N GLU A 19 -14.75 6.04 16.09
CA GLU A 19 -14.61 5.07 17.18
C GLU A 19 -15.92 4.29 17.39
N ASP A 20 -15.83 3.18 18.12
CA ASP A 20 -16.95 2.29 18.45
C ASP A 20 -17.72 1.75 17.23
N ILE A 21 -17.01 1.54 16.11
CA ILE A 21 -17.57 0.99 14.88
C ILE A 21 -17.44 -0.54 14.89
N ASP A 22 -18.55 -1.24 15.09
CA ASP A 22 -18.57 -2.70 14.96
C ASP A 22 -18.33 -3.16 13.50
N TRP A 23 -18.01 -4.44 13.31
CA TRP A 23 -17.72 -4.98 11.98
C TRP A 23 -18.88 -4.87 10.99
N LYS A 24 -20.13 -4.96 11.46
CA LYS A 24 -21.31 -4.84 10.62
C LYS A 24 -21.49 -3.40 10.15
N GLN A 25 -21.30 -2.44 11.05
CA GLN A 25 -21.27 -1.01 10.75
C GLN A 25 -20.17 -0.71 9.75
N PHE A 26 -18.93 -1.18 9.97
CA PHE A 26 -17.83 -1.02 9.02
C PHE A 26 -18.19 -1.55 7.62
N LYS A 27 -18.76 -2.76 7.50
CA LYS A 27 -19.18 -3.30 6.20
C LYS A 27 -20.27 -2.46 5.52
N ASN A 28 -21.21 -1.91 6.30
CA ASN A 28 -22.24 -1.01 5.77
C ASN A 28 -21.62 0.29 5.26
N ILE A 29 -20.71 0.89 6.03
CA ILE A 29 -19.96 2.10 5.64
C ILE A 29 -19.17 1.85 4.35
N LEU A 30 -18.43 0.75 4.29
CA LEU A 30 -17.65 0.35 3.12
C LEU A 30 -18.56 0.18 1.89
N SER A 31 -19.74 -0.42 2.06
CA SER A 31 -20.71 -0.60 0.98
C SER A 31 -21.35 0.72 0.53
N GLU A 32 -21.59 1.66 1.44
CA GLU A 32 -22.16 2.97 1.13
C GLU A 32 -21.15 3.84 0.38
N LEU A 33 -19.89 3.84 0.81
CA LEU A 33 -18.83 4.62 0.19
C LEU A 33 -18.38 4.04 -1.16
N GLY A 34 -18.42 2.71 -1.32
CA GLY A 34 -17.95 2.02 -2.52
C GLY A 34 -16.45 2.18 -2.78
N GLU A 35 -15.89 1.48 -3.78
CA GLU A 35 -14.44 1.49 -4.05
C GLU A 35 -13.99 2.67 -4.96
N HIS A 36 -14.91 3.53 -5.44
CA HIS A 36 -14.61 4.64 -6.35
C HIS A 36 -14.35 5.98 -5.65
N ARG A 37 -13.88 5.93 -4.40
CA ARG A 37 -13.68 7.08 -3.52
C ARG A 37 -12.25 7.62 -3.63
N ALA A 38 -12.10 8.93 -3.44
CA ALA A 38 -10.77 9.55 -3.28
C ALA A 38 -10.17 9.31 -1.88
N ALA A 39 -10.99 8.81 -0.95
CA ALA A 39 -10.59 8.57 0.43
C ALA A 39 -10.16 7.11 0.65
N ARG A 40 -9.04 6.89 1.34
CA ARG A 40 -8.53 5.58 1.77
C ARG A 40 -9.13 5.20 3.13
N LEU A 41 -9.34 3.90 3.34
CA LEU A 41 -9.89 3.37 4.60
C LEU A 41 -8.93 2.41 5.29
N SER A 42 -8.85 2.50 6.62
CA SER A 42 -8.23 1.50 7.49
C SER A 42 -9.16 1.19 8.67
N TYR A 43 -9.31 -0.09 9.02
CA TYR A 43 -10.16 -0.51 10.13
C TYR A 43 -9.42 -1.46 11.08
N SER A 44 -9.42 -1.09 12.36
CA SER A 44 -8.78 -1.84 13.44
C SER A 44 -9.69 -1.90 14.67
N ASN A 45 -10.33 -3.05 14.91
CA ASN A 45 -11.01 -3.39 16.17
C ASN A 45 -11.88 -2.26 16.76
N GLY A 46 -12.81 -1.70 15.99
CA GLY A 46 -13.68 -0.61 16.47
C GLY A 46 -13.28 0.78 15.97
N LEU A 47 -12.05 0.96 15.51
CA LEU A 47 -11.55 2.23 14.97
C LEU A 47 -11.54 2.18 13.44
N LEU A 48 -12.31 3.07 12.80
CA LEU A 48 -12.26 3.32 11.36
C LEU A 48 -11.57 4.65 11.08
N GLU A 49 -10.52 4.60 10.26
CA GLU A 49 -9.77 5.75 9.78
C GLU A 49 -10.10 6.00 8.30
N ILE A 50 -10.39 7.26 7.97
CA ILE A 50 -10.68 7.73 6.61
C ILE A 50 -9.74 8.88 6.28
N MET A 51 -8.93 8.78 5.21
CA MET A 51 -7.97 9.81 4.82
C MET A 51 -8.06 10.16 3.34
N VAL A 52 -7.72 11.39 2.97
CA VAL A 52 -7.61 11.82 1.55
C VAL A 52 -6.15 12.20 1.26
N PRO A 53 -5.46 11.51 0.33
CA PRO A 53 -4.05 11.78 0.04
C PRO A 53 -3.75 13.18 -0.52
N LEU A 54 -2.52 13.66 -0.31
CA LEU A 54 -1.97 14.87 -0.95
C LEU A 54 -1.32 14.55 -2.30
N PRO A 55 -1.11 15.54 -3.20
CA PRO A 55 -0.37 15.34 -4.43
C PRO A 55 1.05 14.81 -4.25
N GLU A 56 1.74 15.21 -3.17
CA GLU A 56 3.08 14.68 -2.81
C GLU A 56 3.03 13.16 -2.59
N HIS A 57 1.97 12.69 -1.94
CA HIS A 57 1.74 11.29 -1.64
C HIS A 57 1.43 10.47 -2.89
N GLU A 58 0.53 10.94 -3.76
CA GLU A 58 0.25 10.26 -5.03
C GLU A 58 1.51 10.18 -5.91
N LYS A 59 2.33 11.23 -5.97
CA LYS A 59 3.60 11.18 -6.74
C LYS A 59 4.57 10.14 -6.20
N ALA A 60 4.76 10.08 -4.88
CA ALA A 60 5.65 9.10 -4.26
C ALA A 60 5.15 7.67 -4.50
N LYS A 61 3.85 7.43 -4.32
CA LYS A 61 3.18 6.17 -4.63
C LYS A 61 3.43 5.72 -6.07
N GLU A 62 3.18 6.58 -7.06
CA GLU A 62 3.34 6.21 -8.47
C GLU A 62 4.81 5.88 -8.79
N ILE A 63 5.76 6.66 -8.28
CA ILE A 63 7.19 6.39 -8.50
C ILE A 63 7.62 5.06 -7.88
N ILE A 64 7.25 4.79 -6.63
CA ILE A 64 7.59 3.52 -5.96
C ILE A 64 6.94 2.34 -6.70
N GLY A 65 5.66 2.49 -7.07
CA GLY A 65 4.94 1.49 -7.84
C GLY A 65 5.63 1.19 -9.17
N ASP A 66 6.06 2.21 -9.91
CA ASP A 66 6.77 2.04 -11.17
C ASP A 66 8.16 1.41 -10.99
N ILE A 67 8.90 1.80 -9.96
CA ILE A 67 10.19 1.17 -9.61
C ILE A 67 10.00 -0.33 -9.41
N ILE A 68 9.03 -0.74 -8.59
CA ILE A 68 8.73 -2.15 -8.33
C ILE A 68 8.38 -2.87 -9.62
N LYS A 69 7.47 -2.32 -10.44
CA LYS A 69 7.05 -2.93 -11.71
C LYS A 69 8.22 -3.11 -12.68
N ILE A 70 9.11 -2.11 -12.77
CA ILE A 70 10.29 -2.16 -13.64
C ILE A 70 11.24 -3.28 -13.17
N LEU A 71 11.48 -3.40 -11.87
CA LEU A 71 12.33 -4.46 -11.31
C LEU A 71 11.74 -5.86 -11.52
N LEU A 72 10.44 -6.04 -11.24
CA LEU A 72 9.74 -7.30 -11.47
C LEU A 72 9.85 -7.72 -12.94
N ASN A 73 9.61 -6.79 -13.87
CA ASN A 73 9.74 -7.05 -15.30
C ASN A 73 11.18 -7.40 -15.70
N ALA A 74 12.17 -6.71 -15.16
CA ALA A 74 13.59 -6.98 -15.45
C ALA A 74 14.02 -8.38 -14.97
N GLN A 75 13.45 -8.85 -13.86
CA GLN A 75 13.68 -10.20 -13.33
C GLN A 75 12.77 -11.27 -13.95
N GLY A 76 11.90 -10.91 -14.91
CA GLY A 76 10.95 -11.84 -15.52
C GLY A 76 9.87 -12.37 -14.57
N LEU A 77 9.59 -11.64 -13.48
CA LEU A 77 8.58 -12.00 -12.49
C LEU A 77 7.21 -11.43 -12.90
N ASN A 78 6.22 -12.32 -13.02
CA ASN A 78 4.84 -11.92 -13.26
C ASN A 78 4.21 -11.37 -11.97
N TYR A 79 3.31 -10.40 -12.11
CA TYR A 79 2.61 -9.81 -10.97
C TYR A 79 1.21 -9.32 -11.32
N GLU A 80 0.38 -9.18 -10.29
CA GLU A 80 -0.85 -8.38 -10.29
C GLU A 80 -0.68 -7.25 -9.26
N SER A 81 -1.02 -6.02 -9.62
CA SER A 81 -0.88 -4.85 -8.74
C SER A 81 -2.23 -4.21 -8.44
N LEU A 82 -2.49 -3.90 -7.18
CA LEU A 82 -3.72 -3.24 -6.71
C LEU A 82 -3.36 -2.03 -5.84
N GLY A 83 -4.15 -0.96 -5.88
CA GLY A 83 -3.88 0.25 -5.07
C GLY A 83 -5.12 1.02 -4.66
N SER A 84 -6.30 0.39 -4.76
CA SER A 84 -7.59 0.93 -4.31
C SER A 84 -8.53 -0.19 -3.89
N THR A 85 -7.98 -1.35 -3.49
CA THR A 85 -8.76 -2.52 -3.11
C THR A 85 -8.65 -2.73 -1.62
N THR A 86 -9.80 -2.73 -0.94
CA THR A 86 -9.85 -3.01 0.49
C THR A 86 -9.58 -4.50 0.74
N LEU A 87 -8.41 -4.81 1.30
CA LEU A 87 -8.00 -6.13 1.77
C LEU A 87 -8.57 -6.37 3.17
N LYS A 88 -9.33 -7.44 3.37
CA LYS A 88 -10.06 -7.66 4.63
C LYS A 88 -10.13 -9.12 5.02
N ASN A 89 -10.11 -9.35 6.33
CA ASN A 89 -10.34 -10.66 6.93
C ASN A 89 -11.29 -10.50 8.12
N GLU A 90 -12.51 -11.02 7.98
CA GLU A 90 -13.54 -10.95 9.02
C GLU A 90 -13.21 -11.76 10.27
N ARG A 91 -12.42 -12.84 10.15
CA ARG A 91 -12.05 -13.67 11.32
C ARG A 91 -11.13 -12.92 12.27
N THR A 92 -10.28 -12.06 11.73
CA THR A 92 -9.34 -11.23 12.51
C THR A 92 -9.83 -9.79 12.69
N THR A 93 -11.02 -9.48 12.17
CA THR A 93 -11.64 -8.14 12.21
C THR A 93 -10.69 -7.03 11.72
N ARG A 94 -9.87 -7.34 10.70
CA ARG A 94 -8.92 -6.40 10.09
C ARG A 94 -9.33 -6.05 8.67
N ALA A 95 -9.16 -4.78 8.30
CA ALA A 95 -9.20 -4.35 6.92
C ALA A 95 -8.22 -3.19 6.67
N VAL A 96 -7.56 -3.22 5.52
CA VAL A 96 -6.62 -2.19 5.05
C VAL A 96 -6.84 -1.94 3.57
N GLU A 97 -6.57 -0.71 3.14
CA GLU A 97 -6.50 -0.35 1.73
C GLU A 97 -5.10 0.20 1.45
N PRO A 98 -4.14 -0.65 1.05
CA PRO A 98 -2.78 -0.21 0.80
C PRO A 98 -2.73 0.79 -0.34
N ASP A 99 -1.80 1.74 -0.28
CA ASP A 99 -1.54 2.66 -1.38
C ASP A 99 -1.14 1.94 -2.67
N ALA A 100 -0.33 0.89 -2.52
CA ALA A 100 -0.11 -0.12 -3.55
C ALA A 100 0.21 -1.48 -2.90
N CYS A 101 -0.16 -2.55 -3.57
CA CYS A 101 0.29 -3.90 -3.23
C CYS A 101 0.48 -4.75 -4.48
N PHE A 102 1.32 -5.77 -4.35
CA PHE A 102 1.75 -6.63 -5.44
C PHE A 102 1.60 -8.09 -5.04
N TYR A 103 0.87 -8.83 -5.86
CA TYR A 103 0.84 -10.29 -5.84
C TYR A 103 1.85 -10.77 -6.87
N ILE A 104 2.91 -11.41 -6.41
CA ILE A 104 4.08 -11.84 -7.19
C ILE A 104 4.14 -13.37 -7.16
N GLN A 105 4.47 -13.97 -6.01
CA GLN A 105 4.41 -15.43 -5.85
C GLN A 105 2.95 -15.90 -5.78
N ASN A 106 2.08 -15.08 -5.18
CA ASN A 106 0.64 -15.32 -5.08
C ASN A 106 -0.15 -14.87 -6.32
N GLN A 107 0.50 -14.42 -7.39
CA GLN A 107 -0.14 -13.85 -8.57
C GLN A 107 -1.23 -14.76 -9.15
N ALA A 108 -0.92 -16.04 -9.40
CA ALA A 108 -1.85 -16.98 -10.02
C ALA A 108 -3.16 -17.17 -9.22
N ALA A 109 -3.13 -16.96 -7.90
CA ALA A 109 -4.30 -17.09 -7.05
C ALA A 109 -5.31 -15.96 -7.20
N VAL A 110 -4.92 -14.82 -7.79
CA VAL A 110 -5.76 -13.62 -7.88
C VAL A 110 -6.15 -13.21 -9.31
N ILE A 111 -5.55 -13.82 -10.34
CA ILE A 111 -5.88 -13.55 -11.74
C ILE A 111 -7.38 -13.71 -12.00
N GLY A 112 -7.98 -12.70 -12.65
CA GLY A 112 -9.38 -12.70 -13.06
C GLY A 112 -10.39 -12.51 -11.91
N LYS A 113 -9.94 -12.33 -10.66
CA LYS A 113 -10.82 -12.05 -9.54
C LYS A 113 -11.17 -10.57 -9.49
N ASN A 114 -12.47 -10.27 -9.45
CA ASN A 114 -12.98 -8.91 -9.29
C ASN A 114 -13.14 -8.49 -7.82
N ARG A 115 -13.00 -9.44 -6.88
CA ARG A 115 -13.11 -9.22 -5.43
C ARG A 115 -12.17 -10.17 -4.71
N LEU A 116 -11.55 -9.66 -3.64
CA LEU A 116 -10.65 -10.42 -2.78
C LEU A 116 -11.20 -10.53 -1.36
N ASP A 117 -11.01 -11.68 -0.75
CA ASP A 117 -11.33 -11.98 0.65
C ASP A 117 -10.20 -12.78 1.28
N LEU A 118 -9.46 -12.16 2.21
CA LEU A 118 -8.26 -12.76 2.82
C LEU A 118 -8.58 -13.90 3.80
N ARG A 119 -9.84 -14.34 3.89
CA ARG A 119 -10.20 -15.63 4.51
C ARG A 119 -9.89 -16.82 3.60
N THR A 120 -9.84 -16.60 2.28
CA THR A 120 -9.70 -17.64 1.26
C THR A 120 -8.61 -17.33 0.25
N ASP A 121 -8.39 -16.05 -0.04
CA ASP A 121 -7.33 -15.58 -0.93
C ASP A 121 -6.07 -15.30 -0.12
N PRO A 122 -4.87 -15.55 -0.68
CA PRO A 122 -3.64 -15.18 0.00
C PRO A 122 -3.52 -13.66 0.14
N PRO A 123 -2.73 -13.15 1.09
CA PRO A 123 -2.34 -11.75 1.12
C PRO A 123 -1.43 -11.41 -0.09
N PRO A 124 -1.26 -10.12 -0.43
CA PRO A 124 -0.21 -9.71 -1.35
C PRO A 124 1.17 -10.09 -0.79
N ASP A 125 2.13 -10.31 -1.67
CA ASP A 125 3.52 -10.58 -1.29
C ASP A 125 4.22 -9.30 -0.79
N LEU A 126 3.83 -8.14 -1.35
CA LEU A 126 4.32 -6.82 -0.98
C LEU A 126 3.17 -5.83 -0.81
N ALA A 127 3.17 -5.09 0.29
CA ALA A 127 2.37 -3.86 0.44
C ALA A 127 3.28 -2.63 0.55
N VAL A 128 2.79 -1.49 0.08
CA VAL A 128 3.45 -0.19 0.09
C VAL A 128 2.49 0.82 0.70
N GLU A 129 3.00 1.63 1.62
CA GLU A 129 2.28 2.74 2.26
C GLU A 129 3.11 4.03 2.22
N ILE A 130 2.44 5.16 2.00
CA ILE A 130 3.04 6.49 1.92
C ILE A 130 2.66 7.32 3.15
N ASP A 131 3.47 7.18 4.20
CA ASP A 131 3.28 7.83 5.51
C ASP A 131 3.79 9.29 5.53
N ILE A 132 3.24 10.14 4.67
CA ILE A 132 3.55 11.59 4.65
C ILE A 132 2.63 12.37 5.61
N THR A 133 1.35 12.00 5.68
CA THR A 133 0.30 12.72 6.43
C THR A 133 -0.44 11.88 7.44
N SER A 134 -0.37 10.55 7.33
CA SER A 134 -1.01 9.59 8.23
C SER A 134 0.01 8.53 8.63
N ARG A 135 -0.29 7.77 9.69
CA ARG A 135 0.55 6.66 10.14
C ARG A 135 -0.06 5.35 9.68
N THR A 136 0.74 4.51 9.04
CA THR A 136 0.38 3.14 8.72
C THR A 136 -0.02 2.37 9.98
N GLN A 137 -1.16 1.67 9.94
CA GLN A 137 -1.60 0.75 10.98
C GLN A 137 -0.92 -0.62 10.80
N PHE A 138 0.34 -0.75 11.24
CA PHE A 138 1.18 -1.97 11.09
C PHE A 138 0.48 -3.25 11.53
N ASP A 139 -0.20 -3.20 12.67
CA ASP A 139 -0.85 -4.36 13.28
C ASP A 139 -1.86 -5.01 12.33
N ASN A 140 -2.48 -4.22 11.44
CA ASN A 140 -3.41 -4.78 10.47
C ASN A 140 -2.68 -5.62 9.43
N TYR A 141 -1.59 -5.12 8.83
CA TYR A 141 -0.78 -5.86 7.86
C TYR A 141 -0.16 -7.12 8.48
N GLN A 142 0.31 -7.01 9.72
CA GLN A 142 0.89 -8.12 10.47
C GLN A 142 -0.13 -9.24 10.69
N VAL A 143 -1.33 -8.88 11.15
CA VAL A 143 -2.42 -9.83 11.39
C VAL A 143 -2.99 -10.39 10.08
N LEU A 144 -2.98 -9.62 8.99
CA LEU A 144 -3.37 -10.08 7.66
C LEU A 144 -2.29 -10.94 6.98
N GLY A 145 -1.08 -10.98 7.53
CA GLY A 145 -0.01 -11.88 7.09
C GLY A 145 0.74 -11.43 5.84
N VAL A 146 0.83 -10.12 5.58
CA VAL A 146 1.59 -9.61 4.42
C VAL A 146 3.10 -9.81 4.67
N PRO A 147 3.84 -10.56 3.83
CA PRO A 147 5.23 -10.92 4.11
C PRO A 147 6.20 -9.73 4.15
N GLU A 148 6.02 -8.75 3.27
CA GLU A 148 6.90 -7.59 3.15
C GLU A 148 6.06 -6.30 3.07
N LEU A 149 6.42 -5.31 3.90
CA LEU A 149 5.77 -4.00 3.95
C LEU A 149 6.81 -2.90 3.75
N TRP A 150 6.59 -2.06 2.74
CA TRP A 150 7.40 -0.89 2.45
C TRP A 150 6.67 0.38 2.91
N ARG A 151 7.34 1.20 3.71
CA ARG A 151 6.81 2.48 4.18
C ARG A 151 7.69 3.61 3.73
N TYR A 152 7.14 4.54 2.97
CA TYR A 152 7.84 5.74 2.56
C TYR A 152 7.33 6.93 3.35
N SER A 153 8.24 7.61 4.06
CA SER A 153 7.94 8.81 4.84
C SER A 153 8.89 9.95 4.46
N ARG A 154 8.82 11.07 5.19
CA ARG A 154 9.79 12.16 5.05
C ARG A 154 11.22 11.76 5.41
N GLU A 155 11.39 10.67 6.14
CA GLU A 155 12.71 10.09 6.51
C GLU A 155 13.24 9.13 5.43
N GLY A 156 12.43 8.82 4.40
CA GLY A 156 12.75 7.89 3.34
C GLY A 156 12.01 6.56 3.45
N LEU A 157 12.43 5.60 2.62
CA LEU A 157 11.90 4.24 2.60
C LEU A 157 12.43 3.40 3.75
N GLN A 158 11.52 2.71 4.44
CA GLN A 158 11.79 1.64 5.39
C GLN A 158 11.17 0.34 4.88
N ILE A 159 11.87 -0.78 5.06
CA ILE A 159 11.40 -2.12 4.71
C ILE A 159 11.17 -2.90 5.99
N SER A 160 10.02 -3.56 6.10
CA SER A 160 9.68 -4.44 7.23
C SER A 160 9.31 -5.83 6.71
N LEU A 161 9.94 -6.86 7.27
CA LEU A 161 9.71 -8.26 6.93
C LEU A 161 8.96 -8.97 8.05
N LEU A 162 7.91 -9.71 7.70
CA LEU A 162 7.13 -10.48 8.66
C LEU A 162 7.88 -11.76 9.01
N GLN A 163 8.34 -11.86 10.25
CA GLN A 163 9.06 -13.02 10.79
C GLN A 163 8.40 -13.46 12.10
N ASP A 164 8.05 -14.74 12.20
CA ASP A 164 7.38 -15.32 13.39
C ASP A 164 6.16 -14.52 13.88
N GLY A 165 5.41 -13.95 12.94
CA GLY A 165 4.20 -13.15 13.20
C GLY A 165 4.46 -11.72 13.70
N GLN A 166 5.70 -11.22 13.61
CA GLN A 166 6.06 -9.84 13.93
C GLN A 166 6.84 -9.19 12.77
N TYR A 167 6.61 -7.90 12.51
CA TYR A 167 7.45 -7.16 11.58
C TYR A 167 8.80 -6.80 12.19
N ILE A 168 9.86 -7.04 11.43
CA ILE A 168 11.24 -6.66 11.76
C ILE A 168 11.76 -5.76 10.65
N GLU A 169 12.35 -4.63 11.02
CA GLU A 169 12.98 -3.71 10.06
C GLU A 169 14.17 -4.40 9.37
N SER A 170 14.25 -4.24 8.05
CA SER A 170 15.27 -4.86 7.21
C SER A 170 15.96 -3.81 6.35
N ASN A 171 17.27 -3.99 6.16
CA ASN A 171 18.07 -3.17 5.23
C ASN A 171 17.99 -3.66 3.78
N SER A 172 17.38 -4.83 3.54
CA SER A 172 17.21 -5.42 2.21
C SER A 172 15.79 -5.94 2.02
N SER A 173 15.34 -5.90 0.77
CA SER A 173 14.06 -6.50 0.36
C SER A 173 14.20 -8.02 0.31
N PHE A 174 13.16 -8.75 0.73
CA PHE A 174 13.12 -10.20 0.52
C PHE A 174 12.82 -10.52 -0.96
N ILE A 175 11.99 -9.70 -1.61
CA ILE A 175 11.65 -9.84 -3.03
C ILE A 175 12.85 -9.49 -3.92
N PHE A 176 13.64 -8.48 -3.54
CA PHE A 176 14.81 -8.01 -4.30
C PHE A 176 16.09 -8.04 -3.45
N PRO A 177 16.63 -9.23 -3.11
CA PRO A 177 17.70 -9.37 -2.12
C PRO A 177 19.03 -8.73 -2.53
N ASP A 178 19.32 -8.72 -3.84
CA ASP A 178 20.60 -8.23 -4.39
C ASP A 178 20.53 -6.77 -4.88
N ILE A 179 19.40 -6.09 -4.66
CA ILE A 179 19.16 -4.74 -5.15
C ILE A 179 19.11 -3.77 -3.95
N PRO A 180 19.83 -2.64 -3.99
CA PRO A 180 19.81 -1.65 -2.91
C PRO A 180 18.53 -0.80 -2.95
N ILE A 181 17.39 -1.43 -2.68
CA ILE A 181 16.04 -0.85 -2.83
C ILE A 181 15.89 0.47 -2.07
N ILE A 182 16.31 0.52 -0.81
CA ILE A 182 16.18 1.73 0.03
C ILE A 182 16.90 2.91 -0.62
N GLU A 183 18.12 2.70 -1.11
CA GLU A 183 18.91 3.74 -1.78
C GLU A 183 18.23 4.20 -3.08
N LEU A 184 17.86 3.24 -3.95
CA LEU A 184 17.30 3.53 -5.26
C LEU A 184 15.97 4.26 -5.15
N VAL A 185 15.05 3.77 -4.32
CA VAL A 185 13.74 4.41 -4.11
C VAL A 185 13.92 5.85 -3.62
N ASN A 186 14.73 6.05 -2.59
CA ASN A 186 14.98 7.39 -2.05
C ASN A 186 15.60 8.32 -3.11
N ARG A 187 16.59 7.83 -3.85
CA ARG A 187 17.27 8.59 -4.93
C ARG A 187 16.30 9.03 -6.01
N TYR A 188 15.50 8.12 -6.56
CA TYR A 188 14.64 8.43 -7.71
C TYR A 188 13.41 9.24 -7.31
N ILE A 189 12.91 9.11 -6.07
CA ILE A 189 11.90 10.05 -5.56
C ILE A 189 12.50 11.45 -5.43
N GLN A 190 13.68 11.62 -4.84
CA GLN A 190 14.33 12.93 -4.76
C GLN A 190 14.57 13.53 -6.14
N GLN A 191 15.06 12.72 -7.07
CA GLN A 191 15.29 13.14 -8.45
C GLN A 191 13.99 13.59 -9.15
N SER A 192 12.87 12.94 -8.87
CA SER A 192 11.56 13.32 -9.43
C SER A 192 11.11 14.71 -8.99
N GLN A 193 11.52 15.18 -7.82
CA GLN A 193 11.20 16.53 -7.33
C GLN A 193 11.97 17.62 -8.08
N VAL A 194 13.12 17.26 -8.67
CA VAL A 194 13.99 18.18 -9.40
C VAL A 194 13.70 18.15 -10.90
N SER A 195 13.60 16.95 -11.48
CA SER A 195 13.53 16.73 -12.94
C SER A 195 12.17 16.24 -13.44
N GLY A 196 11.24 15.95 -12.54
CA GLY A 196 9.91 15.39 -12.85
C GLY A 196 9.89 13.86 -12.83
N SER A 197 8.72 13.28 -12.54
CA SER A 197 8.53 11.83 -12.37
C SER A 197 8.92 11.03 -13.62
N SER A 198 8.53 11.50 -14.81
CA SER A 198 8.82 10.79 -16.06
C SER A 198 10.33 10.64 -16.32
N GLN A 199 11.11 11.71 -16.12
CA GLN A 199 12.55 11.66 -16.32
C GLN A 199 13.23 10.77 -15.26
N ALA A 200 12.82 10.88 -14.00
CA ALA A 200 13.35 10.02 -12.94
C ALA A 200 13.10 8.53 -13.22
N ILE A 201 11.91 8.16 -13.71
CA ILE A 201 11.61 6.78 -14.09
C ILE A 201 12.41 6.33 -15.32
N GLN A 202 12.62 7.20 -16.32
CA GLN A 202 13.47 6.87 -17.46
C GLN A 202 14.91 6.62 -17.02
N ASP A 203 15.44 7.44 -16.12
CA ASP A 203 16.80 7.28 -15.60
C ASP A 203 16.94 6.03 -14.73
N PHE A 204 15.87 5.64 -14.02
CA PHE A 204 15.82 4.35 -13.31
C PHE A 204 15.85 3.16 -14.29
N ARG A 205 15.10 3.23 -15.39
CA ARG A 205 15.13 2.17 -16.43
C ARG A 205 16.53 2.00 -17.02
N ASN A 206 17.23 3.10 -17.27
CA ASN A 206 18.62 3.05 -17.76
C ASN A 206 19.53 2.40 -16.73
N TRP A 207 19.42 2.77 -15.45
CA TRP A 207 20.18 2.13 -14.37
C TRP A 207 19.93 0.62 -14.32
N VAL A 208 18.66 0.19 -14.43
CA VAL A 208 18.31 -1.23 -14.47
C VAL A 208 19.01 -1.95 -15.63
N GLN A 209 19.00 -1.39 -16.83
CA GLN A 209 19.67 -1.99 -18.00
C GLN A 209 21.19 -2.09 -17.88
N GLU A 210 21.81 -1.19 -17.11
CA GLU A 210 23.25 -1.14 -16.91
C GLU A 210 23.73 -2.05 -15.78
N ASN A 211 22.86 -2.41 -14.84
CA ASN A 211 23.23 -3.06 -13.58
C ASN A 211 22.53 -4.41 -13.32
N LEU A 212 21.47 -4.75 -14.06
CA LEU A 212 20.74 -6.03 -13.99
C LEU A 212 20.74 -6.75 -15.35
#